data_AF-A0A7W8KGP8-F1
#
_entry.id   AF-A0A7W8KGP8-F1
#
_cell.length_a   1.000
_cell.length_b   1.000
_cell.length_c   1.000
_cell.angle_alpha   90.00
_cell.angle_beta   90.00
_cell.angle_gamma   90.00
#
_symmetry.space_group_name_H-M   'P 1'
#
loop_
_entity.id
_entity.type
_entity.pdbx_description
1 polymer ?
#
loop_
_entity_poly.entity_id
_entity_poly.type
_entity_poly.pdbx_seq_one_letter_code
_entity_poly.pdbx_strand_id
1 'polypeptide(L)' 'MSRAPRVAAAPAPVTFRAGCGREWVVASREPDLAYTEQAFPECPTCPHRVEPDGAAPFCTLRPVGTAHPFAALAGLDLPE' A
#
# COMPACT_ATOMS: atom_id res chain seq x y z
N MET A 1 -20.73 18.10 -31.34
CA MET A 1 -20.25 16.70 -31.43
C MET A 1 -19.95 16.22 -30.01
N SER A 2 -20.90 15.55 -29.35
CA SER A 2 -20.69 15.08 -27.97
C SER A 2 -19.85 13.79 -28.00
N ARG A 3 -18.69 13.81 -27.36
CA ARG A 3 -17.80 12.65 -27.20
C ARG A 3 -18.42 11.69 -26.19
N ALA A 4 -18.63 10.44 -26.58
CA ALA A 4 -19.13 9.40 -25.69
C ALA A 4 -18.17 9.20 -24.50
N PRO A 5 -18.70 8.92 -23.28
CA PRO A 5 -17.86 8.67 -22.11
C PRO A 5 -17.06 7.38 -22.33
N ARG A 6 -15.74 7.46 -22.15
CA ARG A 6 -14.86 6.28 -22.21
C ARG A 6 -15.06 5.50 -20.92
N VAL A 7 -15.62 4.30 -21.01
CA VAL A 7 -15.69 3.39 -19.86
C VAL A 7 -14.26 3.10 -19.43
N ALA A 8 -13.89 3.52 -18.22
CA ALA A 8 -12.61 3.15 -17.65
C ALA A 8 -12.58 1.62 -17.52
N ALA A 9 -11.49 0.99 -17.95
CA ALA A 9 -11.35 -0.45 -17.82
C ALA A 9 -11.54 -0.88 -16.35
N ALA A 10 -11.86 -2.14 -16.08
CA ALA A 10 -11.86 -2.65 -14.71
C ALA A 10 -10.41 -2.64 -14.13
N PRO A 11 -10.25 -2.49 -12.80
CA PRO A 11 -8.95 -2.68 -12.16
C PRO A 11 -8.49 -4.14 -12.30
N ALA A 12 -7.19 -4.34 -12.55
CA ALA A 12 -6.59 -5.66 -12.62
C ALA A 12 -6.27 -6.18 -11.20
N PRO A 13 -6.25 -7.51 -10.99
CA PRO A 13 -5.76 -8.10 -9.75
C PRO A 13 -4.29 -7.77 -9.52
N VAL A 14 -3.94 -7.31 -8.31
CA VAL A 14 -2.59 -7.00 -7.87
C VAL A 14 -2.36 -7.65 -6.50
N THR A 15 -1.20 -8.26 -6.30
CA THR A 15 -0.78 -8.74 -4.98
C THR A 15 -0.26 -7.58 -4.16
N PHE A 16 -0.88 -7.32 -3.02
CA PHE A 16 -0.43 -6.33 -2.05
C PHE A 16 0.21 -7.02 -0.85
N ARG A 17 1.21 -6.36 -0.24
CA ARG A 17 1.88 -6.78 0.98
C ARG A 17 1.73 -5.73 2.08
N ALA A 18 1.29 -6.15 3.25
CA ALA A 18 1.32 -5.35 4.46
C ALA A 18 2.73 -5.31 5.07
N GLY A 19 3.01 -4.29 5.88
CA GLY A 19 4.31 -4.20 6.57
C GLY A 19 4.64 -5.38 7.49
N CYS A 20 3.65 -6.12 7.98
CA CYS A 20 3.86 -7.37 8.72
C CYS A 20 4.24 -8.58 7.83
N GLY A 21 4.31 -8.39 6.51
CA GLY A 21 4.68 -9.42 5.53
C GLY A 21 3.49 -10.21 4.95
N ARG A 22 2.27 -9.99 5.43
CA ARG A 22 1.07 -10.66 4.89
C ARG A 22 0.73 -10.16 3.50
N GLU A 23 0.24 -11.07 2.65
CA GLU A 23 -0.07 -10.78 1.25
C GLU A 23 -1.47 -11.24 0.85
N TRP A 24 -2.08 -10.51 -0.07
CA TRP A 24 -3.37 -10.86 -0.67
C TRP A 24 -3.54 -10.20 -2.03
N VAL A 25 -4.45 -10.75 -2.84
CA VAL A 25 -4.75 -10.24 -4.18
C VAL A 25 -5.99 -9.35 -4.12
N VAL A 26 -5.87 -8.11 -4.58
CA VAL A 26 -6.96 -7.14 -4.68
C VAL A 26 -7.02 -6.59 -6.09
N ALA A 27 -8.23 -6.50 -6.66
CA ALA A 27 -8.43 -5.73 -7.88
C ALA A 27 -8.37 -4.23 -7.55
N SER A 28 -7.24 -3.58 -7.81
CA SER A 28 -7.02 -2.17 -7.49
C SER A 28 -6.13 -1.47 -8.51
N ARG A 29 -6.28 -0.14 -8.60
CA ARG A 29 -5.36 0.75 -9.32
C ARG A 29 -4.54 1.63 -8.38
N GLU A 30 -4.87 1.61 -7.09
CA GLU A 30 -4.24 2.47 -6.12
C GLU A 30 -2.79 2.03 -5.87
N PRO A 31 -1.86 2.97 -5.72
CA PRO A 31 -0.45 2.67 -5.43
C PRO A 31 -0.27 2.10 -4.03
N ASP A 32 -1.16 2.43 -3.09
CA ASP A 32 -1.17 1.94 -1.72
C ASP A 32 -2.62 1.82 -1.25
N LEU A 33 -2.88 0.94 -0.29
CA LEU A 33 -4.20 0.76 0.33
C LEU A 33 -4.09 0.78 1.85
N ALA A 34 -5.13 1.26 2.53
CA ALA A 34 -5.23 1.22 3.99
C ALA A 34 -5.94 -0.06 4.46
N TYR A 35 -5.25 -0.89 5.23
CA TYR A 35 -5.81 -2.07 5.89
C TYR A 35 -6.24 -1.73 7.31
N THR A 36 -7.53 -1.41 7.46
CA THR A 36 -8.14 -1.03 8.73
C THR A 36 -8.59 -2.22 9.57
N GLU A 37 -8.91 -3.35 8.94
CA GLU A 37 -9.45 -4.55 9.60
C GLU A 37 -8.49 -5.13 10.64
N GLN A 38 -7.17 -5.09 10.37
CA GLN A 38 -6.12 -5.53 11.32
C GLN A 38 -6.39 -6.89 11.98
N ALA A 39 -6.98 -7.83 11.23
CA ALA A 39 -7.43 -9.11 11.77
C ALA A 39 -6.29 -10.06 12.15
N PHE A 40 -5.05 -9.75 11.79
CA PHE A 40 -3.92 -10.62 12.05
C PHE A 40 -3.32 -10.41 13.45
N PRO A 41 -2.90 -11.49 14.15
CA PRO A 41 -2.30 -11.39 15.48
C PRO A 41 -1.06 -10.50 15.56
N GLU A 42 -0.31 -10.36 14.47
CA GLU A 42 0.89 -9.52 14.41
C GLU A 42 0.61 -8.03 14.13
N CYS A 43 -0.62 -7.64 13.78
CA CYS A 43 -0.95 -6.24 13.51
C CYS A 43 -0.66 -5.28 14.68
N PRO A 44 -0.94 -5.61 15.96
CA PRO A 44 -0.67 -4.71 17.09
C PRO A 44 0.81 -4.35 17.29
N THR A 45 1.72 -5.24 16.87
CA THR A 45 3.18 -5.05 17.02
C THR A 45 3.89 -4.76 15.70
N CYS A 46 3.13 -4.55 14.62
CA CYS A 46 3.67 -4.26 13.31
C CYS A 46 4.39 -2.89 13.33
N PRO A 47 5.68 -2.82 12.95
CA PRO A 47 6.42 -1.55 12.93
C PRO A 47 5.91 -0.57 11.87
N HIS A 48 5.06 -1.04 10.96
CA HIS A 48 4.43 -0.24 9.91
C HIS A 48 2.96 0.08 10.21
N ARG A 49 2.48 -0.17 11.43
CA ARG A 49 1.15 0.26 11.87
C ARG A 49 1.18 1.77 12.10
N VAL A 50 0.18 2.46 11.55
CA VAL A 50 0.00 3.90 11.67
C VAL A 50 -1.09 4.18 12.70
N GLU A 51 -0.80 5.06 13.66
CA GLU A 51 -1.74 5.53 14.69
C GLU A 51 -2.03 7.03 14.48
N PRO A 52 -3.02 7.37 13.65
CA PRO A 52 -3.42 8.75 13.44
C PRO A 52 -4.17 9.30 14.66
N ASP A 53 -3.97 10.59 14.97
CA ASP A 53 -4.75 11.28 16.01
C ASP A 53 -6.24 11.30 15.66
N GLY A 54 -7.07 10.78 16.58
CA GLY A 54 -8.53 10.82 16.46
C GLY A 54 -9.13 9.85 15.43
N ALA A 55 -8.36 8.91 14.88
CA ALA A 55 -8.86 7.91 13.95
C ALA A 55 -8.38 6.49 14.30
N ALA A 56 -9.03 5.49 13.71
CA ALA A 56 -8.66 4.11 13.92
C ALA A 56 -7.28 3.82 13.31
N PRO A 57 -6.45 2.99 13.96
CA PRO A 57 -5.16 2.59 13.42
C PRO A 57 -5.33 1.76 12.14
N PHE A 58 -4.31 1.71 11.30
CA PHE A 58 -4.31 0.88 10.10
C PHE A 58 -2.88 0.51 9.69
N CYS A 59 -2.75 -0.51 8.84
CA CYS A 59 -1.50 -0.81 8.14
C CYS A 59 -1.57 -0.32 6.69
N THR A 60 -0.47 0.17 6.14
CA THR A 60 -0.38 0.43 4.69
C THR A 60 -0.04 -0.86 3.93
N LEU A 61 -0.73 -1.07 2.82
CA LEU A 61 -0.49 -2.16 1.88
C LEU A 61 0.13 -1.61 0.61
N ARG A 62 1.18 -2.26 0.14
CA ARG A 62 1.86 -1.84 -1.09
C ARG A 62 1.89 -2.97 -2.11
N PRO A 63 1.77 -2.70 -3.41
CA PRO A 63 1.93 -3.71 -4.45
C PRO A 63 3.28 -4.41 -4.35
N VAL A 64 3.26 -5.73 -4.39
CA VAL A 64 4.48 -6.55 -4.42
C VAL A 64 5.24 -6.28 -5.72
N GLY A 65 6.57 -6.20 -5.62
CA GLY A 65 7.45 -5.98 -6.77
C GLY A 65 7.53 -4.52 -7.24
N THR A 66 6.79 -3.61 -6.61
CA THR A 66 6.99 -2.16 -6.84
C THR A 66 8.18 -1.69 -6.04
N ALA A 67 9.12 -1.02 -6.70
CA ALA A 67 10.26 -0.40 -6.02
C ALA A 67 9.77 0.64 -5.00
N HIS A 68 10.38 0.67 -3.82
CA HIS A 68 10.09 1.71 -2.85
C HIS A 68 10.41 3.09 -3.45
N PRO A 69 9.60 4.15 -3.25
CA PRO A 69 9.85 5.47 -3.85
C PRO A 69 11.22 6.04 -3.49
N PHE A 70 11.74 5.68 -2.31
CA PHE A 70 13.07 6.07 -1.83
C PHE A 70 14.16 5.03 -2.10
N ALA A 71 13.90 3.98 -2.89
CA ALA A 71 14.91 2.98 -3.23
C ALA A 71 16.15 3.61 -3.88
N ALA A 72 15.96 4.71 -4.63
CA ALA A 72 17.04 5.50 -5.22
C ALA A 72 17.98 6.15 -4.18
N LEU A 73 17.52 6.34 -2.94
CA LEU A 73 18.32 6.93 -1.87
C LEU A 73 19.22 5.92 -1.14
N ALA A 74 19.00 4.61 -1.32
CA ALA A 74 19.74 3.57 -0.60
C ALA A 74 21.24 3.52 -0.97
N GLY A 75 21.65 4.15 -2.08
CA GLY A 75 23.05 4.26 -2.50
C GLY A 75 23.67 5.64 -2.29
N LEU A 76 23.03 6.53 -1.51
CA LEU A 76 23.59 7.83 -1.21
C LEU A 76 24.63 7.72 -0.09
N ASP A 77 25.87 8.09 -0.38
CA ASP A 77 26.92 8.35 0.61
C ASP A 77 26.68 9.74 1.20
N LEU A 78 26.28 9.79 2.47
CA LEU A 78 26.06 11.05 3.19
C LEU A 78 27.37 11.48 3.84
N PRO A 79 27.83 12.73 3.64
CA PRO A 79 28.97 13.25 4.37
C PRO A 79 28.64 13.34 5.88
N GLU A 80 29.67 13.13 6.70
CA GLU A 80 29.62 13.19 8.17
C GLU A 80 29.35 14.59 8.75
#